data_AF-A0A519YYR5-F1
#
_entry.id   AF-A0A519YYR5-F1
#
_cell.length_a   1.000
_cell.length_b   1.000
_cell.length_c   1.000
_cell.angle_alpha   90.00
_cell.angle_beta   90.00
_cell.angle_gamma   90.00
#
_symmetry.space_group_name_H-M   'P 1'
#
loop_
_entity.id
_entity.type
_entity.pdbx_description
1 polymer ?
#
loop_
_entity_poly.entity_id
_entity_poly.type
_entity_poly.pdbx_seq_one_letter_code
_entity_poly.pdbx_strand_id
1 'polypeptide(L)'
;MKPIFKRVLAVTAFVAASAANAEIFIDIPNPFEHSSTATLAFSQDALTALKTAGVALNTPDLIPSIAGLPHAGATNAAAYSSSLNKLTVTGSVMSLSGDAVTSLSAPDSVLRLTRGVFDENDNPSIYRVFLAGFELNLSLGIVYANLYASDPVGTVTAFGKTAVFQSDEAGVVGGTGGNFVYGPNGPTASGSLAGNLRLTTQGADIILTSLGLSLSGPTSSETVTGLWQNSNWGTASFTAPAVPEPSTWALFGVGLLSAGALARRRQA
;
A
#
# COMPACT_ATOMS: atom_id res chain seq x y z
N MET A 1 -49.35 -20.34 36.60
CA MET A 1 -48.07 -20.20 35.86
C MET A 1 -47.49 -18.83 36.16
N LYS A 2 -46.35 -18.79 36.84
CA LYS A 2 -45.83 -17.62 37.59
C LYS A 2 -45.20 -16.56 36.67
N PRO A 3 -45.34 -15.25 36.98
CA PRO A 3 -44.94 -14.12 36.12
C PRO A 3 -43.42 -13.89 35.96
N ILE A 4 -42.59 -14.83 36.43
CA ILE A 4 -41.12 -14.70 36.44
C ILE A 4 -40.52 -14.94 35.05
N PHE A 5 -41.14 -15.78 34.22
CA PHE A 5 -40.62 -16.12 32.89
C PHE A 5 -40.65 -14.94 31.91
N LYS A 6 -41.59 -13.99 32.07
CA LYS A 6 -41.70 -12.81 31.21
C LYS A 6 -40.62 -11.76 31.49
N ARG A 7 -40.05 -11.73 32.71
CA ARG A 7 -39.00 -10.77 33.08
C ARG A 7 -37.61 -11.21 32.62
N VAL A 8 -37.35 -12.51 32.54
CA VAL A 8 -36.06 -13.03 32.04
C VAL A 8 -35.89 -12.79 30.54
N LEU A 9 -36.96 -12.97 29.75
CA LEU A 9 -36.91 -12.75 28.30
C LEU A 9 -36.65 -11.28 27.92
N ALA A 10 -37.20 -10.35 28.71
CA ALA A 10 -37.04 -8.91 28.48
C ALA A 10 -35.62 -8.39 28.81
N VAL A 11 -34.96 -8.96 29.83
CA VAL A 11 -33.58 -8.59 30.17
C VAL A 11 -32.59 -9.11 29.11
N THR A 12 -32.81 -10.32 28.57
CA THR A 12 -32.00 -10.82 27.44
C THR A 12 -32.18 -10.00 26.16
N ALA A 13 -33.38 -9.50 25.87
CA ALA A 13 -33.62 -8.64 24.72
C ALA A 13 -33.01 -7.23 24.89
N PHE A 14 -33.01 -6.69 26.12
CA PHE A 14 -32.43 -5.37 26.39
C PHE A 14 -30.90 -5.38 26.38
N VAL A 15 -30.27 -6.47 26.85
CA VAL A 15 -28.81 -6.66 26.73
C VAL A 15 -28.40 -6.92 25.28
N ALA A 16 -29.21 -7.65 24.49
CA ALA A 16 -28.95 -7.82 23.06
C ALA A 16 -29.12 -6.52 22.24
N ALA A 17 -30.08 -5.66 22.61
CA ALA A 17 -30.32 -4.39 21.89
C ALA A 17 -29.32 -3.28 22.28
N SER A 18 -28.80 -3.28 23.51
CA SER A 18 -27.79 -2.30 23.96
C SER A 18 -26.35 -2.68 23.58
N ALA A 19 -26.06 -3.97 23.36
CA ALA A 19 -24.78 -4.41 22.79
C ALA A 19 -24.65 -4.13 21.28
N ALA A 20 -25.75 -3.81 20.58
CA ALA A 20 -25.74 -3.55 19.15
C ALA A 20 -25.23 -2.14 18.77
N ASN A 21 -25.04 -1.22 19.73
CA ASN A 21 -24.65 0.18 19.44
C ASN A 21 -23.56 0.75 20.37
N ALA A 22 -22.87 -0.10 21.13
CA ALA A 22 -21.72 0.34 21.92
C ALA A 22 -20.43 -0.04 21.20
N GLU A 23 -19.88 0.89 20.42
CA GLU A 23 -18.46 0.84 20.05
C GLU A 23 -17.63 1.00 21.32
N ILE A 24 -17.30 -0.11 21.97
CA ILE A 24 -16.30 -0.12 23.02
C ILE A 24 -14.95 -0.06 22.32
N PHE A 25 -14.41 1.15 22.18
CA PHE A 25 -12.99 1.36 21.89
C PHE A 25 -12.19 0.93 23.12
N ILE A 26 -11.87 -0.36 23.21
CA ILE A 26 -10.75 -0.81 24.03
C ILE A 26 -9.52 -0.67 23.14
N ASP A 27 -8.73 0.36 23.41
CA ASP A 27 -7.39 0.54 22.85
C ASP A 27 -6.46 -0.49 23.50
N ILE A 28 -6.65 -1.76 23.13
CA ILE A 28 -5.69 -2.82 23.43
C ILE A 28 -4.57 -2.64 22.40
N PRO A 29 -3.32 -2.39 22.81
CA PRO A 29 -2.19 -2.44 21.88
C PRO A 29 -2.22 -3.81 21.22
N ASN A 30 -2.57 -3.85 19.94
CA ASN A 30 -2.79 -5.07 19.19
C ASN A 30 -1.45 -5.81 19.06
N PRO A 31 -1.22 -6.96 19.71
CA PRO A 31 0.04 -7.70 19.61
C PRO A 31 0.20 -8.40 18.25
N PHE A 32 -0.71 -8.15 17.31
CA PHE A 32 -0.75 -8.72 15.97
C PHE A 32 -0.76 -7.61 14.92
N GLU A 33 0.32 -6.84 14.85
CA GLU A 33 0.64 -6.05 13.65
C GLU A 33 0.90 -7.01 12.49
N HIS A 34 -0.18 -7.44 11.86
CA HIS A 34 -0.13 -8.25 10.66
C HIS A 34 0.15 -7.32 9.48
N SER A 35 1.44 -7.09 9.21
CA SER A 35 1.88 -6.26 8.09
C SER A 35 1.54 -6.96 6.77
N SER A 36 0.83 -6.25 5.91
CA SER A 36 0.63 -6.68 4.52
C SER A 36 1.87 -6.35 3.70
N THR A 37 2.10 -7.06 2.60
CA THR A 37 3.23 -6.79 1.70
C THR A 37 2.72 -6.67 0.28
N ALA A 38 3.10 -5.59 -0.40
CA ALA A 38 2.96 -5.42 -1.83
C ALA A 38 4.34 -5.41 -2.49
N THR A 39 4.47 -5.94 -3.69
CA THR A 39 5.72 -5.95 -4.45
C THR A 39 5.47 -5.48 -5.87
N LEU A 40 6.24 -4.48 -6.30
CA LEU A 40 6.35 -4.08 -7.70
C LEU A 40 7.62 -4.73 -8.28
N ALA A 41 7.46 -5.64 -9.23
CA ALA A 41 8.57 -6.24 -9.96
C ALA A 41 8.77 -5.48 -11.27
N PHE A 42 9.91 -4.82 -11.44
CA PHE A 42 10.19 -4.02 -12.63
C PHE A 42 10.50 -4.90 -13.84
N SER A 43 9.91 -4.58 -14.99
CA SER A 43 10.21 -5.26 -16.24
C SER A 43 11.57 -4.82 -16.81
N GLN A 44 12.11 -5.59 -17.76
CA GLN A 44 13.33 -5.22 -18.47
C GLN A 44 13.17 -3.91 -19.27
N ASP A 45 11.97 -3.60 -19.77
CA ASP A 45 11.69 -2.37 -20.51
C ASP A 45 11.82 -1.16 -19.60
N ALA A 46 11.22 -1.20 -18.41
CA ALA A 46 11.35 -0.14 -17.41
C ALA A 46 12.80 0.07 -16.97
N LEU A 47 13.55 -1.02 -16.73
CA LEU A 47 14.97 -0.92 -16.39
C LEU A 47 15.78 -0.30 -17.52
N THR A 48 15.43 -0.60 -18.77
CA THR A 48 16.06 0.01 -19.94
C THR A 48 15.72 1.49 -20.02
N ALA A 49 14.45 1.87 -19.83
CA ALA A 49 14.00 3.26 -19.81
C ALA A 49 14.70 4.09 -18.72
N LEU A 50 14.85 3.53 -17.52
CA LEU A 50 15.58 4.15 -16.39
C LEU A 50 17.06 4.33 -16.72
N LYS A 51 17.72 3.30 -17.27
CA LYS A 51 19.14 3.34 -17.64
C LYS A 51 19.39 4.36 -18.76
N THR A 52 18.57 4.36 -19.80
CA THR A 52 18.66 5.33 -20.91
C THR A 52 18.50 6.76 -20.42
N ALA A 53 17.66 6.98 -19.40
CA ALA A 53 17.47 8.29 -18.80
C ALA A 53 18.58 8.68 -17.79
N GLY A 54 19.49 7.76 -17.44
CA GLY A 54 20.50 7.97 -16.39
C GLY A 54 19.88 8.07 -14.99
N VAL A 55 18.77 7.38 -14.74
CA VAL A 55 18.02 7.44 -13.49
C VAL A 55 18.33 6.21 -12.63
N ALA A 56 18.75 6.46 -11.39
CA ALA A 56 18.96 5.44 -10.39
C ALA A 56 17.76 5.37 -9.42
N LEU A 57 17.40 4.15 -9.00
CA LEU A 57 16.40 3.88 -7.97
C LEU A 57 17.08 3.59 -6.63
N ASN A 58 16.55 4.14 -5.55
CA ASN A 58 17.03 3.90 -4.20
C ASN A 58 15.90 4.08 -3.19
N THR A 59 15.83 3.23 -2.17
CA THR A 59 14.99 3.42 -0.98
C THR A 59 15.89 3.74 0.21
N PRO A 60 15.79 4.94 0.82
CA PRO A 60 16.56 5.25 2.03
C PRO A 60 16.05 4.41 3.22
N ASP A 61 16.92 4.05 4.17
CA ASP A 61 16.51 3.24 5.33
C ASP A 61 15.50 3.96 6.24
N LEU A 62 15.67 5.28 6.36
CA LEU A 62 14.75 6.17 7.07
C LEU A 62 14.14 7.18 6.10
N ILE A 63 12.89 7.58 6.36
CA ILE A 63 12.23 8.62 5.58
C ILE A 63 13.00 9.94 5.72
N PRO A 64 13.47 10.55 4.62
CA PRO A 64 14.25 11.78 4.68
C PRO A 64 13.47 12.93 5.32
N SER A 65 14.15 13.75 6.13
CA SER A 65 13.60 14.98 6.67
C SER A 65 13.54 16.09 5.62
N ILE A 66 12.59 15.95 4.70
CA ILE A 66 12.34 16.90 3.62
C ILE A 66 10.99 17.57 3.87
N ALA A 67 10.92 18.88 3.64
CA ALA A 67 9.70 19.65 3.80
C ALA A 67 8.55 19.05 2.97
N GLY A 68 7.44 18.73 3.64
CA GLY A 68 6.24 18.18 3.01
C GLY A 68 6.20 16.64 2.89
N LEU A 69 7.32 15.94 3.06
CA LEU A 69 7.33 14.47 3.14
C LEU A 69 6.77 14.03 4.52
N PRO A 70 5.77 13.13 4.56
CA PRO A 70 5.18 12.69 5.83
C PRO A 70 6.17 11.84 6.63
N HIS A 71 6.03 11.86 7.96
CA HIS A 71 6.72 10.95 8.89
C HIS A 71 8.25 10.89 8.75
N ALA A 72 8.88 12.05 8.53
CA ALA A 72 10.34 12.19 8.53
C ALA A 72 11.01 11.48 9.74
N GLY A 73 12.04 10.68 9.47
CA GLY A 73 12.76 9.89 10.47
C GLY A 73 12.15 8.54 10.80
N ALA A 74 10.96 8.21 10.32
CA ALA A 74 10.40 6.86 10.45
C ALA A 74 11.17 5.83 9.59
N THR A 75 11.08 4.56 9.96
CA THR A 75 11.63 3.46 9.16
C THR A 75 10.90 3.40 7.83
N ASN A 76 11.65 3.32 6.73
CA ASN A 76 11.05 3.24 5.40
C ASN A 76 10.48 1.84 5.18
N ALA A 77 9.16 1.77 4.96
CA ALA A 77 8.44 0.56 4.64
C ALA A 77 8.66 0.09 3.19
N ALA A 78 9.34 0.88 2.35
CA ALA A 78 9.78 0.48 1.02
C ALA A 78 11.24 0.04 1.00
N ALA A 79 11.51 -1.09 0.34
CA ALA A 79 12.83 -1.63 0.10
C ALA A 79 13.00 -2.00 -1.38
N TYR A 80 13.93 -1.35 -2.06
CA TYR A 80 14.30 -1.67 -3.44
C TYR A 80 15.52 -2.59 -3.49
N SER A 81 15.39 -3.73 -4.16
CA SER A 81 16.48 -4.65 -4.45
C SER A 81 16.86 -4.56 -5.92
N SER A 82 18.06 -4.05 -6.20
CA SER A 82 18.61 -3.96 -7.57
C SER A 82 18.99 -5.32 -8.15
N SER A 83 19.33 -6.31 -7.31
CA SER A 83 19.62 -7.67 -7.77
C SER A 83 18.36 -8.44 -8.20
N LEU A 84 17.22 -8.13 -7.56
CA LEU A 84 15.93 -8.75 -7.88
C LEU A 84 15.05 -7.89 -8.79
N ASN A 85 15.45 -6.63 -9.04
CA ASN A 85 14.64 -5.62 -9.73
C ASN A 85 13.23 -5.48 -9.13
N LYS A 86 13.15 -5.46 -7.80
CA LYS A 86 11.89 -5.46 -7.06
C LYS A 86 11.86 -4.35 -6.03
N LEU A 87 10.75 -3.63 -5.99
CA LEU A 87 10.37 -2.78 -4.87
C LEU A 87 9.37 -3.56 -4.01
N THR A 88 9.75 -3.88 -2.78
CA THR A 88 8.82 -4.40 -1.79
C THR A 88 8.36 -3.26 -0.90
N VAL A 89 7.06 -3.18 -0.69
CA VAL A 89 6.41 -2.18 0.14
C VAL A 89 5.62 -2.92 1.22
N THR A 90 5.91 -2.63 2.47
CA THR A 90 5.22 -3.22 3.62
C THR A 90 4.05 -2.31 4.00
N GLY A 91 2.83 -2.75 3.69
CA GLY A 91 1.61 -2.01 3.99
C GLY A 91 1.18 -2.18 5.43
N SER A 92 0.86 -1.05 6.07
CA SER A 92 0.31 -1.00 7.43
C SER A 92 -1.20 -0.80 7.46
N VAL A 93 -1.82 -0.43 6.34
CA VAL A 93 -3.26 -0.20 6.23
C VAL A 93 -3.85 -0.99 5.07
N MET A 94 -4.99 -1.63 5.32
CA MET A 94 -5.72 -2.42 4.33
C MET A 94 -7.19 -2.05 4.35
N SER A 95 -7.80 -1.93 3.18
CA SER A 95 -9.25 -1.73 3.05
C SER A 95 -9.90 -2.98 2.49
N LEU A 96 -11.09 -3.30 3.00
CA LEU A 96 -11.83 -4.52 2.68
C LEU A 96 -13.24 -4.18 2.15
N SER A 97 -13.78 -5.07 1.33
CA SER A 97 -15.19 -5.10 0.94
C SER A 97 -15.70 -6.53 1.05
N GLY A 98 -16.33 -6.87 2.18
CA GLY A 98 -16.54 -8.26 2.54
C GLY A 98 -15.19 -8.96 2.74
N ASP A 99 -15.01 -10.13 2.13
CA ASP A 99 -13.77 -10.90 2.23
C ASP A 99 -12.67 -10.46 1.24
N ALA A 100 -12.98 -9.48 0.37
CA ALA A 100 -12.06 -9.02 -0.67
C ALA A 100 -11.22 -7.83 -0.20
N VAL A 101 -9.90 -7.92 -0.40
CA VAL A 101 -9.01 -6.77 -0.24
C VAL A 101 -9.20 -5.81 -1.41
N THR A 102 -9.51 -4.55 -1.11
CA THR A 102 -9.76 -3.51 -2.13
C THR A 102 -8.57 -2.55 -2.27
N SER A 103 -7.83 -2.31 -1.19
CA SER A 103 -6.59 -1.56 -1.25
C SER A 103 -5.60 -1.93 -0.15
N LEU A 104 -4.32 -1.67 -0.42
CA LEU A 104 -3.23 -1.76 0.54
C LEU A 104 -2.48 -0.43 0.53
N SER A 105 -2.16 0.12 1.69
CA SER A 105 -1.42 1.37 1.82
C SER A 105 -0.24 1.23 2.78
N ALA A 106 0.87 1.84 2.39
CA ALA A 106 2.10 1.95 3.14
C ALA A 106 2.45 3.44 3.29
N PRO A 107 1.84 4.16 4.25
CA PRO A 107 2.08 5.59 4.42
C PRO A 107 3.56 5.93 4.63
N ASP A 108 4.32 5.04 5.29
CA ASP A 108 5.73 5.23 5.62
C ASP A 108 6.68 4.65 4.57
N SER A 109 6.29 4.68 3.30
CA SER A 109 7.12 4.17 2.21
C SER A 109 7.66 5.31 1.35
N VAL A 110 8.94 5.24 0.96
CA VAL A 110 9.58 6.20 0.05
C VAL A 110 10.49 5.49 -0.94
N LEU A 111 10.24 5.70 -2.23
CA LEU A 111 11.18 5.39 -3.31
C LEU A 111 11.75 6.71 -3.86
N ARG A 112 13.07 6.76 -4.02
CA ARG A 112 13.80 7.90 -4.59
C ARG A 112 14.34 7.54 -5.97
N LEU A 113 14.02 8.38 -6.95
CA LEU A 113 14.65 8.43 -8.26
C LEU A 113 15.70 9.54 -8.21
N THR A 114 16.90 9.27 -8.71
CA THR A 114 17.99 10.27 -8.77
C THR A 114 18.62 10.28 -10.15
N ARG A 115 18.83 11.47 -10.71
CA ARG A 115 19.53 11.69 -11.97
C ARG A 115 20.61 12.74 -11.78
N GLY A 116 21.83 12.41 -12.17
CA GLY A 116 22.95 13.36 -12.25
C GLY A 116 23.14 13.83 -13.69
N VAL A 117 23.30 15.13 -13.88
CA VAL A 117 23.63 15.74 -15.17
C VAL A 117 24.84 16.65 -14.95
N PHE A 118 25.82 16.61 -15.84
CA PHE A 118 26.93 17.54 -15.81
C PHE A 118 26.62 18.70 -16.75
N ASP A 119 26.86 19.93 -16.29
CA ASP A 119 26.81 21.11 -17.15
C ASP A 119 28.07 21.19 -18.03
N GLU A 120 28.15 22.21 -18.89
CA GLU A 120 29.29 22.46 -19.77
C GLU A 120 30.62 22.75 -19.03
N ASN A 121 30.56 23.00 -17.72
CA ASN A 121 31.70 23.26 -16.85
C ASN A 121 32.00 22.07 -15.91
N ASP A 122 31.46 20.89 -16.20
CA ASP A 122 31.56 19.68 -15.37
C ASP A 122 30.99 19.82 -13.94
N ASN A 123 30.11 20.80 -13.68
CA ASN A 123 29.42 20.88 -12.40
C ASN A 123 28.24 19.90 -12.37
N PRO A 124 28.15 19.04 -11.34
CA PRO A 124 27.05 18.09 -11.22
C PRO A 124 25.76 18.78 -10.75
N SER A 125 24.72 18.70 -11.56
CA SER A 125 23.33 18.99 -11.20
C SER A 125 22.59 17.69 -10.85
N ILE A 126 22.08 17.60 -9.62
CA ILE A 126 21.40 16.38 -9.14
C ILE A 126 19.91 16.64 -8.98
N TYR A 127 19.13 15.98 -9.83
CA TYR A 127 17.67 15.98 -9.77
C TYR A 127 17.19 14.77 -8.96
N ARG A 128 16.16 14.98 -8.12
CA ARG A 128 15.58 13.89 -7.32
C ARG A 128 14.06 13.94 -7.38
N VAL A 129 13.44 12.78 -7.51
CA VAL A 129 12.00 12.61 -7.36
C VAL A 129 11.74 11.57 -6.27
N PHE A 130 10.80 11.85 -5.39
CA PHE A 130 10.39 10.96 -4.31
C PHE A 130 8.94 10.54 -4.56
N LEU A 131 8.71 9.23 -4.54
CA LEU A 131 7.39 8.60 -4.52
C LEU A 131 7.17 8.14 -3.08
N ALA A 132 6.24 8.77 -2.37
CA ALA A 132 6.00 8.50 -0.96
C ALA A 132 4.57 8.06 -0.66
N GLY A 133 4.37 7.22 0.34
CA GLY A 133 3.04 6.77 0.75
C GLY A 133 2.35 5.95 -0.33
N PHE A 134 2.96 4.85 -0.76
CA PHE A 134 2.41 3.98 -1.79
C PHE A 134 1.05 3.42 -1.38
N GLU A 135 0.08 3.50 -2.28
CA GLU A 135 -1.23 2.88 -2.13
C GLU A 135 -1.56 2.07 -3.39
N LEU A 136 -1.76 0.78 -3.19
CA LEU A 136 -2.19 -0.14 -4.22
C LEU A 136 -3.71 -0.26 -4.17
N ASN A 137 -4.40 0.32 -5.14
CA ASN A 137 -5.85 0.18 -5.30
C ASN A 137 -6.14 -1.00 -6.24
N LEU A 138 -6.57 -2.12 -5.66
CA LEU A 138 -6.81 -3.37 -6.37
C LEU A 138 -8.10 -3.32 -7.21
N SER A 139 -9.10 -2.55 -6.76
CA SER A 139 -10.36 -2.39 -7.48
C SER A 139 -10.20 -1.62 -8.78
N LEU A 140 -9.30 -0.63 -8.80
CA LEU A 140 -9.02 0.21 -9.97
C LEU A 140 -7.79 -0.25 -10.77
N GLY A 141 -6.97 -1.13 -10.21
CA GLY A 141 -5.68 -1.51 -10.81
C GLY A 141 -4.69 -0.34 -10.87
N ILE A 142 -4.71 0.54 -9.86
CA ILE A 142 -3.88 1.76 -9.84
C ILE A 142 -2.95 1.74 -8.63
N VAL A 143 -1.69 2.14 -8.85
CA VAL A 143 -0.72 2.43 -7.80
C VAL A 143 -0.61 3.95 -7.64
N TYR A 144 -0.99 4.45 -6.48
CA TYR A 144 -0.82 5.86 -6.12
C TYR A 144 0.45 6.06 -5.30
N ALA A 145 1.03 7.26 -5.41
CA ALA A 145 2.02 7.77 -4.47
C ALA A 145 1.94 9.30 -4.43
N ASN A 146 2.35 9.90 -3.32
CA ASN A 146 2.61 11.33 -3.23
C ASN A 146 3.94 11.64 -3.91
N LEU A 147 3.92 12.56 -4.87
CA LEU A 147 5.12 12.94 -5.62
C LEU A 147 5.74 14.21 -5.05
N TYR A 148 7.06 14.16 -4.86
CA TYR A 148 7.89 15.31 -4.49
C TYR A 148 9.09 15.37 -5.42
N ALA A 149 9.52 16.57 -5.79
CA ALA A 149 10.74 16.76 -6.57
C ALA A 149 11.67 17.73 -5.85
N SER A 150 12.97 17.43 -5.87
CA SER A 150 14.03 18.37 -5.51
C SER A 150 14.75 18.80 -6.77
N ASP A 151 14.83 20.12 -6.97
CA ASP A 151 15.71 20.69 -7.98
C ASP A 151 17.20 20.56 -7.58
N PRO A 152 18.14 20.89 -8.47
CA PRO A 152 19.59 20.84 -8.17
C PRO A 152 20.03 21.78 -7.05
N VAL A 153 19.24 22.81 -6.74
CA VAL A 153 19.52 23.82 -5.70
C VAL A 153 18.96 23.39 -4.34
N GLY A 154 18.16 22.32 -4.31
CA GLY A 154 17.56 21.74 -3.10
C GLY A 154 16.14 22.24 -2.80
N THR A 155 15.52 23.02 -3.70
CA THR A 155 14.11 23.41 -3.57
C THR A 155 13.23 22.20 -3.77
N VAL A 156 12.30 21.98 -2.83
CA VAL A 156 11.36 20.86 -2.89
C VAL A 156 9.97 21.33 -3.26
N THR A 157 9.43 20.71 -4.31
CA THR A 157 8.06 20.91 -4.79
C THR A 157 7.23 19.67 -4.50
N ALA A 158 6.07 19.84 -3.86
CA ALA A 158 5.10 18.78 -3.64
C ALA A 158 3.99 18.83 -4.70
N PHE A 159 3.73 17.69 -5.34
CA PHE A 159 2.64 17.53 -6.33
C PHE A 159 1.43 16.80 -5.75
N GLY A 160 1.57 16.21 -4.56
CA GLY A 160 0.52 15.47 -3.88
C GLY A 160 0.27 14.07 -4.47
N LYS A 161 -0.84 13.46 -4.04
CA LYS A 161 -1.21 12.09 -4.42
C LYS A 161 -1.52 12.01 -5.90
N THR A 162 -0.72 11.23 -6.62
CA THR A 162 -0.80 11.04 -8.06
C THR A 162 -0.96 9.56 -8.37
N ALA A 163 -1.79 9.22 -9.37
CA ALA A 163 -1.80 7.87 -9.92
C ALA A 163 -0.50 7.67 -10.70
N VAL A 164 0.43 6.86 -10.19
CA VAL A 164 1.76 6.70 -10.82
C VAL A 164 1.71 5.58 -11.84
N PHE A 165 1.22 4.41 -11.43
CA PHE A 165 1.10 3.25 -12.31
C PHE A 165 -0.36 2.83 -12.46
N GLN A 166 -0.71 2.33 -13.64
CA GLN A 166 -2.00 1.73 -13.91
C GLN A 166 -1.80 0.41 -14.66
N SER A 167 -2.54 -0.60 -14.26
CA SER A 167 -2.60 -1.89 -14.96
C SER A 167 -3.34 -1.74 -16.29
N ASP A 168 -2.86 -2.43 -17.33
CA ASP A 168 -3.53 -2.49 -18.63
C ASP A 168 -4.80 -3.38 -18.62
N GLU A 169 -4.92 -4.28 -17.64
CA GLU A 169 -6.11 -5.10 -17.42
C GLU A 169 -6.73 -4.84 -16.04
N ALA A 170 -8.06 -4.90 -15.97
CA ALA A 170 -8.78 -4.69 -14.72
C ALA A 170 -8.80 -5.96 -13.85
N GLY A 171 -8.67 -5.76 -12.54
CA GLY A 171 -8.88 -6.80 -11.53
C GLY A 171 -7.60 -7.42 -10.98
N VAL A 172 -7.81 -8.49 -10.20
CA VAL A 172 -6.75 -9.22 -9.49
C VAL A 172 -6.71 -10.67 -9.99
N VAL A 173 -5.53 -11.16 -10.32
CA VAL A 173 -5.27 -12.51 -10.81
C VAL A 173 -4.28 -13.26 -9.92
N GLY A 174 -4.31 -14.59 -10.00
CA GLY A 174 -3.44 -15.46 -9.22
C GLY A 174 -3.73 -15.44 -7.71
N GLY A 175 -2.98 -16.24 -6.96
CA GLY A 175 -3.15 -16.37 -5.52
C GLY A 175 -4.59 -16.77 -5.15
N THR A 176 -5.21 -16.00 -4.26
CA THR A 176 -6.61 -16.15 -3.84
C THR A 176 -7.56 -15.19 -4.56
N GLY A 177 -7.08 -14.53 -5.63
CA GLY A 177 -7.85 -13.49 -6.33
C GLY A 177 -8.15 -12.28 -5.45
N GLY A 178 -7.33 -12.05 -4.40
CA GLY A 178 -7.52 -10.98 -3.42
C GLY A 178 -8.60 -11.23 -2.36
N ASN A 179 -9.20 -12.41 -2.32
CA ASN A 179 -10.13 -12.79 -1.25
C ASN A 179 -9.41 -13.51 -0.12
N PHE A 180 -9.86 -13.36 1.12
CA PHE A 180 -9.36 -14.16 2.23
C PHE A 180 -9.79 -15.62 2.09
N VAL A 181 -8.81 -16.52 2.08
CA VAL A 181 -9.02 -17.97 2.08
C VAL A 181 -8.33 -18.55 3.31
N TYR A 182 -9.03 -19.44 4.02
CA TYR A 182 -8.47 -20.13 5.18
C TYR A 182 -7.40 -21.15 4.75
N GLY A 183 -6.17 -20.91 5.20
CA GLY A 183 -5.04 -21.81 5.03
C GLY A 183 -4.53 -22.38 6.35
N PRO A 184 -3.48 -23.23 6.30
CA PRO A 184 -2.88 -23.85 7.49
C PRO A 184 -2.30 -22.83 8.48
N ASN A 185 -1.99 -21.61 8.03
CA ASN A 185 -1.44 -20.53 8.85
C ASN A 185 -2.47 -19.43 9.18
N GLY A 186 -3.77 -19.70 8.96
CA GLY A 186 -4.84 -18.72 9.11
C GLY A 186 -5.36 -18.18 7.77
N PRO A 187 -6.31 -17.22 7.80
CA PRO A 187 -6.87 -16.65 6.59
C PRO A 187 -5.87 -15.68 5.95
N THR A 188 -5.66 -15.84 4.65
CA THR A 188 -4.74 -14.99 3.87
C THR A 188 -5.37 -14.63 2.54
N ALA A 189 -5.19 -13.37 2.12
CA ALA A 189 -5.51 -12.88 0.80
C ALA A 189 -4.20 -12.63 0.02
N SER A 190 -4.18 -12.99 -1.26
CA SER A 190 -3.04 -12.75 -2.14
C SER A 190 -3.50 -12.63 -3.58
N GLY A 191 -2.67 -12.00 -4.40
CA GLY A 191 -2.93 -11.87 -5.83
C GLY A 191 -1.96 -10.91 -6.49
N SER A 192 -2.20 -10.62 -7.75
CA SER A 192 -1.48 -9.62 -8.54
C SER A 192 -2.47 -8.79 -9.34
N LEU A 193 -2.15 -7.52 -9.58
CA LEU A 193 -2.91 -6.75 -10.57
C LEU A 193 -2.85 -7.46 -11.92
N ALA A 194 -3.97 -7.49 -12.63
CA ALA A 194 -4.08 -8.13 -13.93
C ALA A 194 -3.24 -7.37 -14.97
N GLY A 195 -2.45 -8.11 -15.75
CA GLY A 195 -1.65 -7.53 -16.84
C GLY A 195 -0.40 -6.75 -16.39
N ASN A 196 0.05 -5.83 -17.25
CA ASN A 196 1.26 -5.04 -17.07
C ASN A 196 0.95 -3.66 -16.50
N LEU A 197 1.85 -3.17 -15.65
CA LEU A 197 1.83 -1.79 -15.19
C LEU A 197 2.37 -0.87 -16.26
N ARG A 198 1.71 0.26 -16.46
CA ARG A 198 2.15 1.39 -17.28
C ARG A 198 2.22 2.64 -16.41
N LEU A 199 3.15 3.54 -16.68
CA LEU A 199 3.09 4.87 -16.08
C LEU A 199 1.85 5.59 -16.62
N THR A 200 1.12 6.28 -15.74
CA THR A 200 0.09 7.20 -16.21
C THR A 200 0.74 8.40 -16.88
N THR A 201 0.04 9.07 -17.79
CA THR A 201 0.54 10.28 -18.45
C THR A 201 0.90 11.36 -17.42
N GLN A 202 0.03 11.61 -16.43
CA GLN A 202 0.29 12.58 -15.37
C GLN A 202 1.52 12.21 -14.53
N GLY A 203 1.65 10.94 -14.12
CA GLY A 203 2.80 10.48 -13.35
C GLY A 203 4.10 10.59 -14.13
N ALA A 204 4.09 10.18 -15.41
CA ALA A 204 5.24 10.31 -16.30
C ALA A 204 5.68 11.76 -16.49
N ASP A 205 4.75 12.68 -16.79
CA ASP A 205 5.06 14.08 -17.06
C ASP A 205 5.69 14.77 -15.85
N ILE A 206 5.15 14.53 -14.66
CA ILE A 206 5.70 15.06 -13.40
C ILE A 206 7.11 14.50 -13.17
N ILE A 207 7.29 13.18 -13.27
CA ILE A 207 8.58 12.53 -13.00
C ILE A 207 9.63 12.98 -14.01
N LEU A 208 9.33 12.96 -15.31
CA LEU A 208 10.28 13.31 -16.37
C LEU A 208 10.70 14.78 -16.29
N THR A 209 9.74 15.70 -16.13
CA THR A 209 10.01 17.13 -16.01
C THR A 209 10.86 17.41 -14.77
N SER A 210 10.53 16.76 -13.65
CA SER A 210 11.27 16.92 -12.38
C SER A 210 12.68 16.33 -12.43
N LEU A 211 12.93 15.36 -13.30
CA LEU A 211 14.27 14.81 -13.56
C LEU A 211 15.06 15.62 -14.60
N GLY A 212 14.52 16.74 -15.09
CA GLY A 212 15.17 17.57 -16.10
C GLY A 212 15.26 16.87 -17.48
N LEU A 213 14.28 16.03 -17.79
CA LEU A 213 14.15 15.39 -19.10
C LEU A 213 13.16 16.19 -19.95
N SER A 214 13.56 16.53 -21.18
CA SER A 214 12.70 17.28 -22.10
C SER A 214 11.53 16.43 -22.58
N LEU A 215 10.32 16.99 -22.51
CA LEU A 215 9.11 16.43 -23.12
C LEU A 215 9.01 16.74 -24.63
N SER A 216 9.96 17.50 -25.19
CA SER A 216 9.90 18.03 -26.55
C SER A 216 10.91 17.33 -27.47
N GLY A 217 10.42 16.43 -28.33
CA GLY A 217 11.12 15.88 -29.49
C GLY A 217 10.10 15.35 -30.51
N PRO A 218 10.41 15.35 -31.82
CA PRO A 218 9.41 15.27 -32.90
C PRO A 218 8.73 13.90 -33.09
N THR A 219 9.03 12.86 -32.30
CA THR A 219 8.37 11.57 -32.35
C THR A 219 8.32 10.94 -30.95
N SER A 220 7.12 10.66 -30.45
CA SER A 220 6.86 10.04 -29.13
C SER A 220 7.27 8.56 -29.05
N SER A 221 7.90 7.99 -30.08
CA SER A 221 8.46 6.63 -30.05
C SER A 221 9.99 6.60 -29.89
N GLU A 222 10.69 7.73 -30.07
CA GLU A 222 12.17 7.79 -30.04
C GLU A 222 12.72 8.70 -28.93
N THR A 223 11.84 9.45 -28.26
CA THR A 223 12.21 10.27 -27.11
C THR A 223 12.20 9.44 -25.81
N VAL A 224 13.03 9.83 -24.84
CA VAL A 224 13.04 9.22 -23.49
C VAL A 224 11.64 9.20 -22.88
N THR A 225 10.85 10.24 -23.11
CA THR A 225 9.43 10.34 -22.73
C THR A 225 8.57 9.22 -23.31
N GLY A 226 8.73 8.98 -24.62
CA GLY A 226 8.06 7.89 -25.33
C GLY A 226 8.38 6.52 -24.78
N LEU A 227 9.66 6.28 -24.47
CA LEU A 227 10.09 5.04 -23.82
C LEU A 227 9.44 4.90 -22.45
N TRP A 228 9.43 5.95 -21.62
CA TRP A 228 8.85 5.88 -20.28
C TRP A 228 7.34 5.65 -20.30
N GLN A 229 6.59 6.35 -21.15
CA GLN A 229 5.13 6.23 -21.21
C GLN A 229 4.67 4.89 -21.81
N ASN A 230 5.39 4.37 -22.82
CA ASN A 230 5.00 3.16 -23.54
C ASN A 230 5.70 1.88 -23.03
N SER A 231 6.64 1.98 -22.09
CA SER A 231 7.31 0.80 -21.51
C SER A 231 6.36 -0.01 -20.64
N ASN A 232 6.61 -1.31 -20.59
CA ASN A 232 6.06 -2.15 -19.54
C ASN A 232 6.82 -1.82 -18.25
N TRP A 233 6.14 -1.33 -17.22
CA TRP A 233 6.77 -1.05 -15.93
C TRP A 233 6.87 -2.27 -15.02
N GLY A 234 6.17 -3.36 -15.36
CA GLY A 234 6.26 -4.64 -14.70
C GLY A 234 4.93 -5.06 -14.09
N THR A 235 4.96 -5.70 -12.94
CA THR A 235 3.74 -6.23 -12.29
C THR A 235 3.68 -5.86 -10.81
N ALA A 236 2.46 -5.77 -10.26
CA ALA A 236 2.21 -5.57 -8.84
C ALA A 236 1.59 -6.83 -8.25
N SER A 237 2.17 -7.35 -7.17
CA SER A 237 1.63 -8.48 -6.40
C SER A 237 1.48 -8.12 -4.94
N PHE A 238 0.62 -8.81 -4.20
CA PHE A 238 0.44 -8.59 -2.77
C PHE A 238 0.13 -9.88 -2.00
N THR A 239 0.37 -9.80 -0.70
CA THR A 239 -0.05 -10.78 0.29
C THR A 239 -0.48 -10.06 1.56
N ALA A 240 -1.62 -10.47 2.09
CA ALA A 240 -2.36 -9.84 3.15
C ALA A 240 -2.82 -10.93 4.13
N PRO A 241 -2.21 -11.04 5.33
CA PRO A 241 -2.81 -11.83 6.42
C PRO A 241 -4.13 -11.20 6.88
N ALA A 242 -5.08 -12.01 7.34
CA ALA A 242 -6.30 -11.49 7.93
C ALA A 242 -6.01 -10.82 9.27
N VAL A 243 -6.65 -9.67 9.49
CA VAL A 243 -6.67 -9.00 10.79
C VAL A 243 -7.92 -9.48 11.53
N PRO A 244 -7.81 -10.22 12.64
CA PRO A 244 -8.98 -10.65 13.39
C PRO A 244 -9.76 -9.43 13.89
N GLU A 245 -11.05 -9.33 13.55
CA GLU A 245 -11.86 -8.19 13.94
C GLU A 245 -11.99 -8.09 15.47
N PRO A 246 -12.02 -6.87 16.05
CA PRO A 246 -12.29 -6.65 17.48
C PRO A 246 -13.58 -7.35 17.97
N SER A 247 -14.60 -7.41 17.11
CA SER A 247 -15.88 -8.09 17.34
C SER A 247 -15.73 -9.61 17.56
N THR A 248 -14.82 -10.24 16.83
CA THR A 248 -14.52 -11.67 16.94
C THR A 248 -13.91 -11.96 18.32
N TRP A 249 -13.03 -11.09 18.79
CA TRP A 249 -12.47 -11.19 20.15
C TRP A 249 -13.52 -10.95 21.24
N ALA A 250 -14.41 -9.98 21.04
CA ALA A 250 -15.51 -9.74 21.97
C ALA A 250 -16.43 -10.96 22.06
N LEU A 251 -16.77 -11.59 20.94
CA LEU A 251 -17.59 -12.81 20.91
C LEU A 251 -16.88 -14.01 21.53
N PHE A 252 -15.58 -14.20 21.28
CA PHE A 252 -14.78 -15.22 21.97
C PHE A 252 -14.73 -14.98 23.47
N GLY A 253 -14.52 -13.74 23.90
CA GLY A 253 -14.52 -13.34 25.31
C GLY A 253 -15.86 -13.61 25.98
N VAL A 254 -16.97 -13.21 25.36
CA VAL A 254 -18.32 -13.46 25.86
C VAL A 254 -18.64 -14.97 25.87
N GLY A 255 -18.21 -15.72 24.85
CA GLY A 255 -18.35 -17.18 24.78
C GLY A 255 -17.62 -17.90 25.93
N LEU A 256 -16.39 -17.48 26.23
CA LEU A 256 -15.61 -18.02 27.36
C LEU A 256 -16.22 -17.66 28.72
N LEU A 257 -16.68 -16.42 28.90
CA LEU A 257 -17.33 -15.98 30.13
C LEU A 257 -18.65 -16.73 30.38
N SER A 258 -19.45 -16.92 29.34
CA SER A 258 -20.71 -17.66 29.43
C SER A 258 -20.48 -19.16 29.69
N ALA A 259 -19.49 -19.78 29.05
CA ALA A 259 -19.07 -21.16 29.35
C ALA A 259 -18.58 -21.32 30.80
N GLY A 260 -17.75 -20.39 31.30
CA GLY A 260 -17.27 -20.39 32.68
C GLY A 260 -18.39 -20.22 33.71
N ALA A 261 -19.38 -19.36 33.42
CA ALA A 261 -20.56 -19.19 34.27
C ALA A 261 -21.43 -20.45 34.32
N LEU A 262 -21.61 -21.13 33.18
CA LEU A 262 -22.34 -22.39 33.10
C LEU A 262 -21.60 -23.54 33.82
N ALA A 263 -20.28 -23.59 33.73
CA ALA A 263 -19.46 -24.57 34.44
C ALA A 263 -19.56 -24.41 35.97
N ARG A 264 -19.47 -23.18 36.50
CA ARG A 264 -19.69 -22.91 37.93
C ARG A 264 -21.07 -23.34 38.40
N ARG A 265 -22.09 -23.12 37.59
CA ARG A 265 -23.48 -23.48 37.94
C ARG A 265 -23.73 -24.99 37.96
N ARG A 266 -22.87 -25.80 37.35
CA ARG A 266 -22.94 -27.28 37.42
C ARG A 266 -22.17 -27.87 38.60
N GLN A 267 -21.29 -27.08 39.23
CA GLN A 267 -20.51 -27.51 40.40
C GLN A 267 -21.16 -27.12 41.74
N ALA A 268 -22.15 -26.22 41.73
CA ALA A 268 -22.98 -25.85 42.87
C ALA A 268 -24.32 -26.57 42.82
#